data_AF-A0A1G3BR68-F1
#
_entry.id   AF-A0A1G3BR68-F1
#
_cell.length_a   1.000
_cell.length_b   1.000
_cell.length_c   1.000
_cell.angle_alpha   90.00
_cell.angle_beta   90.00
_cell.angle_gamma   90.00
#
_symmetry.space_group_name_H-M   'P 1'
#
loop_
_entity.id
_entity.type
_entity.pdbx_description
1 polymer ?
#
loop_
_entity_poly.entity_id
_entity_poly.type
_entity_poly.pdbx_seq_one_letter_code
_entity_poly.pdbx_strand_id
1 'polypeptide(L)'
;MNTWYIQILIAIIPGILISFLTAFLTVRLSFKKFRHERWWDRKADLYSNILDSLHQRIKYLENEITVYYSEYGDNSLTDEMKNKSNELYKKNSESRDHIARVRDIGSFIISKEAIEELTNGLNSGLTGKDWREMFPPDFYQKELDTINNCLQRIIIIAKKDLEIK
;
A
#
# COMPACT_ATOMS: atom_id res chain seq x y z
N MET A 1 -3.78 57.09 -48.28
CA MET A 1 -4.59 56.33 -47.30
C MET A 1 -3.61 55.77 -46.27
N ASN A 2 -3.67 56.23 -45.02
CA ASN A 2 -2.65 55.94 -44.00
C ASN A 2 -2.73 54.48 -43.53
N THR A 3 -1.68 53.67 -43.69
CA THR A 3 -1.66 52.21 -43.43
C THR A 3 -0.98 51.81 -42.11
N TRP A 4 -0.64 52.76 -41.24
CA TRP A 4 0.11 52.52 -39.99
C TRP A 4 -0.56 51.51 -39.05
N TYR A 5 -1.90 51.45 -39.01
CA TYR A 5 -2.65 50.49 -38.21
C TYR A 5 -2.41 49.03 -38.67
N ILE A 6 -2.20 48.80 -39.97
CA ILE A 6 -1.94 47.46 -40.52
C ILE A 6 -0.57 46.96 -40.03
N GLN A 7 0.44 47.85 -39.99
CA GLN A 7 1.78 47.51 -39.49
C GLN A 7 1.76 47.14 -38.01
N ILE A 8 0.97 47.85 -37.20
CA ILE A 8 0.76 47.53 -35.78
C ILE A 8 0.10 46.16 -35.61
N LEU A 9 -0.94 45.86 -36.39
CA LEU A 9 -1.62 44.56 -36.34
C LEU A 9 -0.69 43.41 -36.72
N ILE A 10 0.11 43.57 -37.79
CA ILE A 10 1.09 42.56 -38.21
C ILE A 10 2.15 42.30 -37.14
N ALA A 11 2.54 43.33 -36.37
CA ALA A 11 3.52 43.18 -35.29
C ALA A 11 2.94 42.48 -34.05
N ILE A 12 1.67 42.70 -33.72
CA ILE A 12 1.06 42.23 -32.47
C ILE A 12 0.42 40.83 -32.61
N ILE A 13 -0.19 40.51 -33.76
CA ILE A 13 -0.90 39.24 -33.97
C ILE A 13 -0.02 38.01 -33.69
N PRO A 14 1.23 37.92 -34.19
CA PRO A 14 2.10 36.77 -33.90
C PRO A 14 2.38 36.61 -32.41
N GLY A 15 2.60 37.72 -31.70
CA GLY A 15 2.81 37.72 -30.24
C GLY A 15 1.60 37.17 -29.49
N ILE A 16 0.39 37.62 -29.85
CA ILE A 16 -0.86 37.11 -29.26
C ILE A 16 -1.03 35.61 -29.54
N LEU A 17 -0.78 35.16 -30.77
CA LEU A 17 -0.90 33.74 -31.14
C LEU A 17 0.09 32.86 -30.36
N ILE A 18 1.35 33.31 -30.23
CA ILE A 18 2.38 32.60 -29.45
C ILE A 18 2.01 32.58 -27.96
N SER A 19 1.57 33.69 -27.39
CA SER A 19 1.13 33.76 -26.00
C SER A 19 -0.08 32.87 -25.74
N PHE A 20 -1.04 32.82 -26.65
CA PHE A 20 -2.20 31.94 -26.54
C PHE A 20 -1.79 30.46 -26.61
N LEU A 21 -0.94 30.09 -27.57
CA LEU A 21 -0.47 28.72 -27.74
C LEU A 21 0.34 28.24 -26.53
N THR A 22 1.24 29.07 -26.02
CA THR A 22 2.06 28.75 -24.84
C THR A 22 1.23 28.63 -23.58
N ALA A 23 0.26 29.53 -23.36
CA ALA A 23 -0.68 29.42 -22.25
C ALA A 23 -1.50 28.12 -22.33
N PHE A 24 -2.04 27.78 -23.51
CA PHE A 24 -2.80 26.55 -23.71
C PHE A 24 -1.98 25.28 -23.44
N LEU A 25 -0.75 25.21 -23.97
CA LEU A 25 0.16 24.09 -23.75
C LEU A 25 0.54 23.95 -22.27
N THR A 26 0.85 25.07 -21.62
CA THR A 26 1.24 25.09 -20.20
C THR A 26 0.10 24.57 -19.33
N VAL A 27 -1.13 25.06 -19.53
CA VAL A 27 -2.31 24.60 -18.79
C VAL A 27 -2.54 23.09 -19.00
N ARG A 28 -2.45 22.62 -20.24
CA ARG A 28 -2.61 21.18 -20.56
C ARG A 28 -1.55 20.31 -19.88
N LEU A 29 -0.29 20.75 -19.88
CA LEU A 29 0.81 20.04 -19.23
C LEU A 29 0.68 20.05 -17.71
N SER A 30 0.30 21.18 -17.12
CA SER A 30 0.05 21.31 -15.68
C SER A 30 -1.08 20.38 -15.23
N PHE A 31 -2.18 20.29 -15.97
CA PHE A 31 -3.25 19.33 -15.66
C PHE A 31 -2.82 17.88 -15.78
N LYS A 32 -1.95 17.55 -16.76
CA LYS A 32 -1.39 16.20 -16.90
C LYS A 32 -0.49 15.86 -15.70
N LYS A 33 0.41 16.79 -15.33
CA LYS A 33 1.31 16.66 -14.19
C LYS A 33 0.53 16.50 -12.88
N PHE A 34 -0.44 17.36 -12.62
CA PHE A 34 -1.27 17.30 -11.41
C PHE A 34 -2.01 15.96 -11.26
N ARG A 35 -2.59 15.44 -12.35
CA ARG A 35 -3.25 14.12 -12.32
C ARG A 35 -2.26 12.99 -12.06
N HIS A 36 -1.06 13.09 -12.62
CA HIS A 36 0.00 12.11 -12.40
C HIS A 36 0.49 12.14 -10.95
N GLU A 37 0.79 13.32 -10.39
CA GLU A 37 1.19 13.49 -8.99
C GLU A 37 0.09 12.97 -8.05
N ARG A 38 -1.17 13.37 -8.25
CA ARG A 38 -2.28 12.91 -7.41
C ARG A 38 -2.52 11.40 -7.52
N TRP A 39 -2.22 10.80 -8.66
CA TRP A 39 -2.29 9.35 -8.83
C TRP A 39 -1.14 8.64 -8.12
N TRP A 40 0.06 9.20 -8.23
CA TRP A 40 1.24 8.74 -7.52
C TRP A 40 1.04 8.79 -6.01
N ASP A 41 0.54 9.90 -5.47
CA ASP A 41 0.24 10.06 -4.03
C ASP A 41 -0.74 9.01 -3.54
N ARG A 42 -1.81 8.75 -4.30
CA ARG A 42 -2.81 7.71 -3.96
C ARG A 42 -2.20 6.31 -3.94
N LYS A 43 -1.32 6.00 -4.88
CA LYS A 43 -0.59 4.72 -4.88
C LYS A 43 0.33 4.63 -3.66
N ALA A 44 1.09 5.68 -3.38
CA ALA A 44 2.05 5.71 -2.28
C ALA A 44 1.35 5.55 -0.92
N ASP A 45 0.22 6.24 -0.73
CA ASP A 45 -0.62 6.14 0.45
C ASP A 45 -1.21 4.73 0.60
N LEU A 46 -1.78 4.17 -0.48
CA LEU A 46 -2.32 2.82 -0.45
C LEU A 46 -1.24 1.76 -0.15
N TYR A 47 -0.06 1.86 -0.77
CA TYR A 47 1.06 0.98 -0.45
C TYR A 47 1.53 1.12 0.99
N SER A 48 1.60 2.34 1.52
CA SER A 48 1.96 2.58 2.93
C SER A 48 0.98 1.88 3.88
N ASN A 49 -0.32 2.00 3.61
CA ASN A 49 -1.37 1.35 4.39
C ASN A 49 -1.33 -0.19 4.31
N ILE A 50 -1.01 -0.75 3.13
CA ILE A 50 -0.81 -2.19 2.95
C ILE A 50 0.38 -2.68 3.78
N LEU A 51 1.52 -1.98 3.69
CA LEU A 51 2.74 -2.34 4.41
C LEU A 51 2.54 -2.28 5.92
N ASP A 52 1.85 -1.24 6.42
CA ASP A 52 1.52 -1.14 7.84
C ASP A 52 0.60 -2.28 8.29
N SER A 53 -0.42 -2.62 7.49
CA SER A 53 -1.31 -3.75 7.78
C SER A 53 -0.54 -5.07 7.86
N LEU A 54 0.37 -5.35 6.92
CA LEU A 54 1.23 -6.54 6.95
C LEU A 54 2.15 -6.56 8.19
N HIS A 55 2.69 -5.40 8.56
CA HIS A 55 3.55 -5.27 9.74
C HIS A 55 2.78 -5.49 11.06
N GLN A 56 1.53 -5.04 11.15
CA GLN A 56 0.65 -5.33 12.29
C GLN A 56 0.38 -6.84 12.42
N ARG A 57 0.21 -7.56 11.31
CA ARG A 57 0.09 -9.04 11.33
C ARG A 57 1.37 -9.71 11.84
N ILE A 58 2.54 -9.26 11.39
CA ILE A 58 3.83 -9.76 11.87
C ILE A 58 3.96 -9.61 13.38
N LYS A 59 3.68 -8.41 13.92
CA LYS A 59 3.73 -8.14 15.37
C LYS A 59 2.82 -9.05 16.17
N TYR A 60 1.61 -9.31 15.66
CA TYR A 60 0.68 -10.24 16.28
C TYR A 60 1.27 -11.66 16.33
N LEU A 61 1.78 -12.18 15.21
CA LEU A 61 2.32 -13.54 15.14
C LEU A 61 3.55 -13.73 16.05
N GLU A 62 4.48 -12.77 16.05
CA GLU A 62 5.63 -12.79 16.97
C GLU A 62 5.21 -12.76 18.44
N ASN A 63 4.17 -11.98 18.76
CA ASN A 63 3.63 -11.92 20.11
C ASN A 63 2.97 -13.24 20.52
N GLU A 64 2.20 -13.88 19.64
CA GLU A 64 1.54 -15.16 19.96
C GLU A 64 2.54 -16.29 20.20
N ILE A 65 3.64 -16.32 19.44
CA ILE A 65 4.76 -17.23 19.72
C ILE A 65 5.33 -16.97 21.13
N THR A 66 5.55 -15.70 21.47
CA THR A 66 6.10 -15.30 22.79
C THR A 66 5.15 -15.64 23.94
N VAL A 67 3.85 -15.37 23.77
CA VAL A 67 2.80 -15.67 24.75
C VAL A 67 2.72 -17.17 24.97
N TYR A 68 2.72 -17.97 23.90
CA TYR A 68 2.68 -19.42 24.00
C TYR A 68 3.86 -19.97 24.81
N TYR A 69 5.10 -19.57 24.49
CA TYR A 69 6.27 -20.04 25.24
C TYR A 69 6.31 -19.54 26.69
N SER A 70 5.65 -18.43 26.99
CA SER A 70 5.52 -17.96 28.36
C SER A 70 4.48 -18.79 29.10
N GLU A 71 3.28 -18.95 28.56
CA GLU A 71 2.20 -19.73 29.18
C GLU A 71 2.58 -21.19 29.50
N TYR A 72 3.32 -21.84 28.59
CA TYR A 72 3.73 -23.24 28.72
C TYR A 72 5.19 -23.42 29.18
N GLY A 73 5.91 -22.33 29.45
CA GLY A 73 7.27 -22.33 30.00
C GLY A 73 7.30 -22.13 31.52
N ASP A 74 8.48 -21.82 32.04
CA ASP A 74 8.69 -21.53 33.48
C ASP A 74 8.36 -20.07 33.84
N ASN A 75 7.95 -19.26 32.85
CA ASN A 75 7.59 -17.86 33.01
C ASN A 75 6.08 -17.72 33.19
N SER A 76 5.60 -17.28 34.35
CA SER A 76 4.17 -17.03 34.53
C SER A 76 3.64 -15.96 33.55
N LEU A 77 2.60 -16.29 32.78
CA LEU A 77 1.93 -15.33 31.88
C LEU A 77 1.30 -14.17 32.66
N THR A 78 1.79 -12.95 32.45
CA THR A 78 1.29 -11.75 33.16
C THR A 78 0.03 -11.17 32.52
N ASP A 79 -0.74 -10.39 33.30
CA ASP A 79 -1.93 -9.69 32.78
C ASP A 79 -1.57 -8.65 31.71
N GLU A 80 -0.39 -8.04 31.80
CA GLU A 80 0.14 -7.12 30.78
C GLU A 80 0.31 -7.83 29.42
N MET A 81 0.86 -9.04 29.43
CA MET A 81 1.05 -9.84 28.21
C MET A 81 -0.27 -10.24 27.58
N LYS A 82 -1.26 -10.63 28.39
CA LYS A 82 -2.61 -10.94 27.93
C LYS A 82 -3.30 -9.73 27.31
N ASN A 83 -3.20 -8.57 27.97
CA ASN A 83 -3.78 -7.32 27.46
C ASN A 83 -3.14 -6.92 26.13
N LYS A 84 -1.82 -7.04 26.01
CA LYS A 84 -1.09 -6.79 24.77
C LYS A 84 -1.49 -7.75 23.65
N SER A 85 -1.61 -9.05 23.95
CA SER A 85 -2.10 -10.06 22.98
C SER A 85 -3.49 -9.71 22.46
N ASN A 86 -4.43 -9.35 23.34
CA ASN A 86 -5.78 -8.93 22.96
C ASN A 86 -5.77 -7.67 22.07
N GLU A 87 -4.93 -6.69 22.38
CA GLU A 87 -4.78 -5.48 21.55
C GLU A 87 -4.24 -5.82 20.15
N LEU A 88 -3.19 -6.64 20.08
CA LEU A 88 -2.59 -7.06 18.83
C LEU A 88 -3.52 -7.94 18.01
N TYR A 89 -4.32 -8.79 18.65
CA TYR A 89 -5.36 -9.58 18.00
C TYR A 89 -6.37 -8.67 17.30
N LYS A 90 -6.85 -7.62 17.99
CA LYS A 90 -7.78 -6.65 17.40
C LYS A 90 -7.15 -5.94 16.19
N LYS A 91 -5.92 -5.45 16.32
CA LYS A 91 -5.17 -4.80 15.23
C LYS A 91 -4.94 -5.74 14.04
N ASN A 92 -4.62 -7.01 14.31
CA ASN A 92 -4.49 -8.03 13.27
C ASN A 92 -5.82 -8.28 12.54
N SER A 93 -6.94 -8.32 13.26
CA SER A 93 -8.27 -8.42 12.64
C SER A 93 -8.55 -7.22 11.72
N GLU A 94 -8.32 -6.00 12.21
CA GLU A 94 -8.51 -4.77 11.42
C GLU A 94 -7.61 -4.73 10.19
N SER A 95 -6.36 -5.20 10.32
CA SER A 95 -5.40 -5.32 9.23
C SER A 95 -5.82 -6.33 8.18
N ARG A 96 -6.35 -7.49 8.58
CA ARG A 96 -6.87 -8.50 7.65
C ARG A 96 -8.06 -7.96 6.87
N ASP A 97 -8.97 -7.27 7.55
CA ASP A 97 -10.11 -6.62 6.91
C ASP A 97 -9.67 -5.51 5.96
N HIS A 98 -8.63 -4.74 6.33
CA HIS A 98 -8.06 -3.72 5.46
C HIS A 98 -7.48 -4.36 4.18
N ILE A 99 -6.63 -5.37 4.29
CA ILE A 99 -6.03 -6.03 3.11
C ILE A 99 -7.13 -6.67 2.23
N ALA A 100 -8.15 -7.27 2.83
CA ALA A 100 -9.30 -7.82 2.09
C ALA A 100 -10.04 -6.71 1.32
N ARG A 101 -10.29 -5.55 1.93
CA ARG A 101 -10.87 -4.40 1.22
C ARG A 101 -9.97 -3.94 0.09
N VAL A 102 -8.66 -3.80 0.32
CA VAL A 102 -7.69 -3.42 -0.72
C VAL A 102 -7.73 -4.39 -1.91
N ARG A 103 -7.92 -5.68 -1.69
CA ARG A 103 -8.11 -6.64 -2.79
C ARG A 103 -9.37 -6.33 -3.60
N ASP A 104 -10.48 -6.05 -2.92
CA ASP A 104 -11.79 -5.89 -3.55
C ASP A 104 -11.92 -4.55 -4.29
N ILE A 105 -11.38 -3.47 -3.73
CA ILE A 105 -11.50 -2.11 -4.30
C ILE A 105 -10.18 -1.52 -4.80
N GLY A 106 -9.02 -2.04 -4.41
CA GLY A 106 -7.71 -1.46 -4.76
C GLY A 106 -7.22 -1.79 -6.17
N SER A 107 -7.90 -2.68 -6.89
CA SER A 107 -7.51 -3.14 -8.25
C SER A 107 -7.42 -2.03 -9.30
N PHE A 108 -8.03 -0.87 -9.06
CA PHE A 108 -7.90 0.29 -9.93
C PHE A 108 -6.72 1.21 -9.58
N ILE A 109 -6.08 1.06 -8.41
CA ILE A 109 -4.98 1.91 -7.93
C ILE A 109 -3.62 1.20 -8.05
N ILE A 110 -3.54 -0.04 -7.58
CA ILE A 110 -2.31 -0.86 -7.57
C ILE A 110 -2.34 -1.91 -8.68
N SER A 111 -1.16 -2.41 -9.04
CA SER A 111 -1.03 -3.44 -10.07
C SER A 111 -1.75 -4.75 -9.71
N LYS A 112 -2.14 -5.50 -10.75
CA LYS A 112 -2.68 -6.86 -10.59
C LYS A 112 -1.71 -7.77 -9.86
N GLU A 113 -0.41 -7.59 -10.10
CA GLU A 113 0.68 -8.31 -9.42
C GLU A 113 0.62 -8.10 -7.89
N ALA A 114 0.41 -6.86 -7.42
CA ALA A 114 0.23 -6.59 -6.00
C ALA A 114 -1.02 -7.26 -5.42
N ILE A 115 -2.14 -7.23 -6.15
CA ILE A 115 -3.40 -7.88 -5.72
C ILE A 115 -3.23 -9.40 -5.61
N GLU A 116 -2.56 -10.02 -6.58
CA GLU A 116 -2.26 -11.45 -6.57
C GLU A 116 -1.34 -11.82 -5.39
N GLU A 117 -0.29 -11.05 -5.12
CA GLU A 117 0.61 -11.29 -3.99
C GLU A 117 -0.11 -11.13 -2.64
N LEU A 118 -0.96 -10.12 -2.47
CA LEU A 118 -1.77 -9.95 -1.26
C LEU A 118 -2.77 -11.09 -1.08
N THR A 119 -3.37 -11.56 -2.19
CA THR A 119 -4.29 -12.70 -2.17
C THR A 119 -3.56 -13.97 -1.73
N ASN A 120 -2.35 -14.19 -2.23
CA ASN A 120 -1.52 -15.32 -1.84
C ASN A 120 -1.11 -15.23 -0.35
N GLY A 121 -0.70 -14.06 0.14
CA GLY A 121 -0.32 -13.86 1.55
C GLY A 121 -1.49 -13.89 2.54
N LEU A 122 -2.72 -13.65 2.08
CA LEU A 122 -3.92 -13.85 2.89
C LEU A 122 -4.39 -15.31 2.89
N ASN A 123 -4.37 -15.96 1.73
CA ASN A 123 -4.85 -17.33 1.54
C ASN A 123 -3.83 -18.39 1.98
N SER A 124 -2.56 -18.00 2.16
CA SER A 124 -1.54 -18.85 2.76
C SER A 124 -1.75 -19.07 4.25
N GLY A 125 -2.72 -18.38 4.86
CA GLY A 125 -3.21 -18.73 6.17
C GLY A 125 -3.63 -20.18 6.15
N LEU A 126 -2.85 -21.00 6.83
CA LEU A 126 -3.11 -22.39 7.09
C LEU A 126 -4.60 -22.53 7.45
N THR A 127 -5.27 -23.46 6.77
CA THR A 127 -6.72 -23.60 6.85
C THR A 127 -7.15 -23.84 8.30
N GLY A 128 -8.44 -23.65 8.58
CA GLY A 128 -9.07 -24.03 9.85
C GLY A 128 -8.85 -25.50 10.27
N LYS A 129 -8.19 -26.32 9.44
CA LYS A 129 -7.80 -27.70 9.73
C LYS A 129 -6.35 -27.78 10.21
N ASP A 130 -5.46 -27.02 9.59
CA ASP A 130 -4.02 -27.01 9.87
C ASP A 130 -3.70 -26.54 11.30
N TRP A 131 -4.46 -25.60 11.87
CA TRP A 131 -4.24 -25.17 13.28
C TRP A 131 -4.53 -26.26 14.31
N ARG A 132 -5.41 -27.22 13.98
CA ARG A 132 -5.77 -28.33 14.89
C ARG A 132 -4.76 -29.46 14.84
N GLU A 133 -4.03 -29.55 13.74
CA GLU A 133 -3.12 -30.66 13.42
C GLU A 133 -1.65 -30.28 13.65
N MET A 134 -1.35 -28.98 13.81
CA MET A 134 -0.01 -28.43 14.00
C MET A 134 0.21 -27.92 15.43
N PHE A 135 1.46 -28.05 15.92
CA PHE A 135 1.89 -27.41 17.16
C PHE A 135 1.73 -25.88 17.03
N PRO A 136 1.07 -25.17 17.97
CA PRO A 136 0.68 -23.77 17.75
C PRO A 136 1.84 -22.81 17.43
N PRO A 137 3.03 -22.90 18.08
CA PRO A 137 4.19 -22.12 17.66
C PRO A 137 4.64 -22.37 16.22
N ASP A 138 4.62 -23.62 15.76
CA ASP A 138 5.00 -23.96 14.38
C ASP A 138 4.00 -23.37 13.37
N PHE A 139 2.71 -23.36 13.73
CA PHE A 139 1.67 -22.70 12.96
C PHE A 139 1.95 -21.19 12.83
N TYR A 140 2.19 -20.51 13.96
CA TYR A 140 2.46 -19.08 13.96
C TYR A 140 3.76 -18.73 13.24
N GLN A 141 4.80 -19.55 13.38
CA GLN A 141 6.07 -19.36 12.69
C GLN A 141 5.90 -19.48 11.17
N LYS A 142 5.15 -20.49 10.71
CA LYS A 142 4.89 -20.67 9.28
C LYS A 142 4.05 -19.54 8.69
N GLU A 143 3.04 -19.05 9.42
CA GLU A 143 2.33 -17.83 9.02
C GLU A 143 3.28 -16.62 8.96
N LEU A 144 4.12 -16.44 9.98
CA LEU A 144 5.06 -15.33 10.09
C LEU A 144 6.01 -15.28 8.89
N ASP A 145 6.61 -16.42 8.54
CA ASP A 145 7.48 -16.55 7.37
C ASP A 145 6.74 -16.18 6.08
N THR A 146 5.48 -16.58 5.97
CA THR A 146 4.69 -16.29 4.77
C THR A 146 4.35 -14.81 4.66
N ILE A 147 3.97 -14.16 5.76
CA ILE A 147 3.66 -12.73 5.77
C ILE A 147 4.92 -11.90 5.55
N ASN A 148 6.06 -12.31 6.10
CA ASN A 148 7.34 -11.69 5.82
C ASN A 148 7.70 -11.76 4.33
N ASN A 149 7.53 -12.93 3.71
CA ASN A 149 7.76 -13.08 2.26
C ASN A 149 6.81 -12.20 1.43
N CYS A 150 5.53 -12.14 1.80
CA CYS A 150 4.54 -11.27 1.16
C CYS A 150 4.95 -9.78 1.29
N LEU A 151 5.35 -9.34 2.49
CA LEU A 151 5.84 -7.98 2.73
C LEU A 151 7.02 -7.63 1.82
N GLN A 152 8.03 -8.50 1.72
CA GLN A 152 9.19 -8.26 0.87
C GLN A 152 8.80 -8.15 -0.61
N ARG A 153 7.91 -9.03 -1.09
CA ARG A 153 7.42 -8.97 -2.47
C ARG A 153 6.60 -7.71 -2.73
N ILE A 154 5.72 -7.32 -1.82
CA ILE A 154 4.95 -6.08 -1.95
C ILE A 154 5.86 -4.84 -1.97
N ILE A 155 6.96 -4.81 -1.20
CA ILE A 155 7.94 -3.72 -1.28
C ILE A 155 8.54 -3.62 -2.69
N ILE A 156 8.91 -4.75 -3.29
CA ILE A 156 9.47 -4.79 -4.65
C ILE A 156 8.44 -4.29 -5.67
N ILE A 157 7.20 -4.77 -5.57
CA ILE A 157 6.11 -4.36 -6.46
C ILE A 157 5.77 -2.87 -6.28
N ALA A 158 5.76 -2.38 -5.03
CA ALA A 158 5.50 -0.97 -4.73
C ALA A 158 6.56 -0.04 -5.34
N LYS A 159 7.85 -0.40 -5.22
CA LYS A 159 8.94 0.35 -5.86
C LYS A 159 8.76 0.43 -7.38
N LYS A 160 8.41 -0.70 -8.01
CA LYS A 160 8.10 -0.77 -9.44
C LYS A 160 6.91 0.10 -9.82
N ASP A 161 5.80 0.01 -9.08
CA ASP A 161 4.54 0.73 -9.37
C ASP A 161 4.62 2.24 -9.14
N LEU A 162 5.54 2.67 -8.26
CA LEU A 162 5.83 4.07 -7.93
C LEU A 162 7.01 4.63 -8.73
N GLU A 163 7.65 3.82 -9.58
CA GLU A 163 8.82 4.19 -10.38
C GLU A 163 10.01 4.69 -9.52
N ILE A 164 10.17 4.12 -8.32
CA ILE A 164 11.25 4.43 -7.37
C ILE A 164 12.39 3.41 -7.57
N LYS A 165 13.63 3.90 -7.67
CA LYS A 165 14.84 3.08 -7.80
C LYS A 165 15.25 2.42 -6.49
#